data_AF-A0A7V0JG66-F1
#
_entry.id   AF-A0A7V0JG66-F1
#
_cell.length_a   1.000
_cell.length_b   1.000
_cell.length_c   1.000
_cell.angle_alpha   90.00
_cell.angle_beta   90.00
_cell.angle_gamma   90.00
#
_symmetry.space_group_name_H-M   'P 1'
#
loop_
_entity.id
_entity.type
_entity.pdbx_description
1 polymer ?
#
loop_
_entity_poly.entity_id
_entity_poly.type
_entity_poly.pdbx_seq_one_letter_code
_entity_poly.pdbx_strand_id
1 'polypeptide(L)'
;MKRLINLIVLLVAGLFLFSLCELCYAQIDLRYDRRAVEQPDNVLYVGEGLRYSTIEAAVNSAESGDMIVLHPGRYTDRKINIPSGKRLKIKGDGLWSHWVVSDSAFSCAADSLTLENFQLEATGSGQLFWLT
;
A
#
# COMPACT_ATOMS: atom_id res chain seq x y z
N MET A 1 -54.98 13.67 -32.37
CA MET A 1 -54.38 12.34 -32.21
C MET A 1 -52.85 12.32 -32.35
N LYS A 2 -52.24 12.93 -33.39
CA LYS A 2 -50.78 12.96 -33.59
C LYS A 2 -49.96 13.59 -32.43
N ARG A 3 -50.48 14.63 -31.77
CA ARG A 3 -49.83 15.28 -30.62
C ARG A 3 -49.78 14.39 -29.35
N LEU A 4 -50.77 13.52 -29.18
CA LEU A 4 -50.85 12.61 -28.04
C LEU A 4 -49.86 11.45 -28.21
N ILE A 5 -49.72 10.94 -29.44
CA ILE A 5 -48.80 9.85 -29.80
C ILE A 5 -47.34 10.30 -29.61
N ASN A 6 -46.97 11.51 -30.04
CA ASN A 6 -45.61 12.04 -29.85
C ASN A 6 -45.24 12.19 -28.37
N LEU A 7 -46.18 12.54 -27.51
CA LEU A 7 -45.93 12.71 -26.07
C LEU A 7 -45.67 11.35 -25.38
N ILE A 8 -46.41 10.31 -25.77
CA ILE A 8 -46.23 8.95 -25.25
C ILE A 8 -44.87 8.39 -25.68
N VAL A 9 -44.45 8.60 -26.93
CA VAL A 9 -43.14 8.16 -27.43
C VAL A 9 -42.00 8.82 -26.65
N LEU A 10 -42.13 10.11 -26.30
CA LEU A 10 -41.11 10.84 -25.53
C LEU A 10 -41.00 10.33 -24.09
N LEU A 11 -42.12 10.03 -23.44
CA LEU A 11 -42.15 9.50 -22.08
C LEU A 11 -41.57 8.08 -22.01
N VAL A 12 -41.91 7.20 -22.96
CA VAL A 12 -41.38 5.84 -23.01
C VAL A 12 -39.88 5.85 -23.34
N ALA A 13 -39.41 6.72 -24.24
CA ALA A 13 -37.99 6.88 -24.52
C ALA A 13 -37.20 7.39 -23.30
N GLY A 14 -37.74 8.36 -22.56
CA GLY A 14 -37.11 8.90 -21.35
C GLY A 14 -37.00 7.88 -20.22
N LEU A 15 -38.03 7.06 -20.00
CA LEU A 15 -38.01 5.99 -19.00
C LEU A 15 -37.00 4.87 -19.34
N PHE A 16 -36.82 4.56 -20.63
CA PHE A 16 -35.79 3.61 -21.09
C PHE A 16 -34.37 4.14 -20.92
N LEU A 17 -34.15 5.42 -21.21
CA LEU A 17 -32.85 6.09 -20.99
C LEU A 17 -32.48 6.17 -19.50
N PHE A 18 -33.46 6.38 -18.62
CA PHE A 18 -33.25 6.38 -17.16
C PHE A 18 -32.90 4.97 -16.64
N SER A 19 -33.60 3.95 -17.10
CA SER A 19 -33.36 2.53 -16.75
C SER A 19 -31.99 2.03 -17.22
N LEU A 20 -31.58 2.41 -18.45
CA LEU A 20 -30.25 2.06 -18.97
C LEU A 20 -29.14 2.83 -18.26
N CYS A 21 -29.41 4.05 -17.77
CA CYS A 21 -28.46 4.82 -16.97
C CYS A 21 -28.24 4.18 -15.58
N GLU A 22 -29.31 3.78 -14.90
CA GLU A 22 -29.27 3.07 -13.61
C GLU A 22 -28.54 1.72 -13.71
N LEU A 23 -28.77 0.96 -14.79
CA LEU A 23 -28.07 -0.31 -15.04
C LEU A 23 -26.58 -0.09 -15.38
N CYS A 24 -26.23 0.99 -16.06
CA CYS A 24 -24.84 1.32 -16.36
C CYS A 24 -24.10 1.78 -15.09
N TYR A 25 -24.75 2.56 -14.23
CA TYR A 25 -24.19 2.98 -12.94
C TYR A 25 -24.01 1.80 -11.97
N ALA A 26 -24.98 0.89 -11.90
CA ALA A 26 -24.89 -0.28 -11.02
C ALA A 26 -23.78 -1.28 -11.43
N GLN A 27 -23.41 -1.36 -12.71
CA GLN A 27 -22.32 -2.24 -13.16
C GLN A 27 -20.92 -1.66 -13.00
N ILE A 28 -20.78 -0.34 -12.85
CA ILE A 28 -19.49 0.31 -12.63
C ILE A 28 -18.98 0.03 -11.20
N ASP A 29 -19.87 -0.08 -10.21
CA ASP A 29 -19.48 -0.31 -8.80
C ASP A 29 -19.08 -1.77 -8.51
N LEU A 30 -19.57 -2.74 -9.29
CA LEU A 30 -19.34 -4.17 -9.05
C LEU A 30 -18.10 -4.75 -9.74
N ARG A 31 -17.36 -3.94 -10.50
CA ARG A 31 -16.06 -4.31 -11.11
C ARG A 31 -14.88 -3.52 -10.56
N TYR A 32 -15.09 -2.65 -9.59
CA TYR A 32 -13.99 -2.15 -8.76
C TYR A 32 -13.62 -3.24 -7.75
N ASP A 33 -13.11 -4.36 -8.29
CA ASP A 33 -12.58 -5.44 -7.49
C ASP A 33 -11.28 -4.94 -6.83
N ARG A 34 -11.39 -4.50 -5.58
CA ARG A 34 -10.24 -4.11 -4.74
C ARG A 34 -9.21 -5.24 -4.53
N ARG A 35 -9.43 -6.44 -5.07
CA ARG A 35 -8.64 -7.65 -4.81
C ARG A 35 -7.54 -7.97 -5.83
N ALA A 36 -7.39 -7.18 -6.91
CA ALA A 36 -6.28 -7.39 -7.86
C ALA A 36 -4.97 -6.69 -7.46
N VAL A 37 -5.01 -5.82 -6.44
CA VAL A 37 -3.84 -5.30 -5.73
C VAL A 37 -3.99 -5.83 -4.31
N GLU A 38 -3.03 -6.61 -3.83
CA GLU A 38 -3.00 -7.07 -2.44
C GLU A 38 -2.93 -5.83 -1.53
N GLN A 39 -4.10 -5.38 -1.04
CA GLN A 39 -4.17 -4.20 -0.17
C GLN A 39 -3.63 -4.60 1.19
N PRO A 40 -2.75 -3.78 1.78
CA PRO A 40 -2.26 -4.05 3.11
C PRO A 40 -3.40 -3.94 4.12
N ASP A 41 -3.40 -4.81 5.13
CA ASP A 41 -4.42 -4.82 6.19
C ASP A 41 -4.36 -3.52 7.01
N ASN A 42 -3.14 -3.06 7.31
CA ASN A 42 -2.88 -1.77 7.93
C ASN A 42 -1.62 -1.10 7.38
N VAL A 43 -1.52 0.22 7.55
CA VAL A 43 -0.36 1.02 7.13
C VAL A 43 0.27 1.72 8.33
N LEU A 44 1.54 1.42 8.58
CA LEU A 44 2.34 2.01 9.66
C LEU A 44 3.33 3.01 9.07
N TYR A 45 3.31 4.25 9.56
CA TYR A 45 4.22 5.31 9.09
C TYR A 45 5.40 5.48 10.05
N VAL A 46 6.60 5.48 9.48
CA VAL A 46 7.87 5.66 10.20
C VAL A 46 8.53 6.95 9.76
N GLY A 47 8.97 7.76 10.72
CA GLY A 47 9.62 9.04 10.47
C GLY A 47 9.80 9.87 11.74
N GLU A 48 10.67 10.87 11.65
CA GLU A 48 10.84 11.84 12.73
C GLU A 48 9.53 12.60 12.98
N GLY A 49 9.06 12.63 14.23
CA GLY A 49 7.79 13.26 14.60
C GLY A 49 6.53 12.44 14.28
N LEU A 50 6.66 11.21 13.79
CA LEU A 50 5.54 10.29 13.56
C LEU A 50 5.34 9.30 14.71
N ARG A 51 4.29 8.47 14.59
CA ARG A 51 3.96 7.44 15.60
C ARG A 51 5.13 6.49 15.87
N TYR A 52 5.90 6.16 14.84
CA TYR A 52 7.10 5.34 14.94
C TYR A 52 8.30 6.15 14.46
N SER A 53 9.29 6.36 15.33
CA SER A 53 10.53 7.05 14.99
C SER A 53 11.61 6.11 14.45
N THR A 54 11.48 4.80 14.69
CA THR A 54 12.41 3.75 14.25
C THR A 54 11.68 2.65 13.50
N ILE A 55 12.38 1.96 12.60
CA ILE A 55 11.79 0.89 11.79
C ILE A 55 11.57 -0.35 12.65
N GLU A 56 12.46 -0.60 13.61
CA GLU A 56 12.30 -1.65 14.63
C GLU A 56 10.97 -1.53 15.38
N ALA A 57 10.59 -0.33 15.83
CA ALA A 57 9.35 -0.12 16.58
C ALA A 57 8.11 -0.42 15.71
N ALA A 58 8.15 -0.06 14.44
CA ALA A 58 7.08 -0.38 13.49
C ALA A 58 7.01 -1.88 13.20
N VAL A 59 8.14 -2.54 12.96
CA VAL A 59 8.21 -4.01 12.73
C VAL A 59 7.68 -4.80 13.93
N ASN A 60 8.00 -4.36 15.15
CA ASN A 60 7.51 -5.00 16.37
C ASN A 60 5.99 -4.85 16.52
N SER A 61 5.43 -3.73 16.07
CA SER A 61 4.00 -3.42 16.16
C SER A 61 3.17 -3.95 14.98
N ALA A 62 3.80 -4.26 13.85
CA ALA A 62 3.13 -4.72 12.65
C ALA A 62 2.63 -6.16 12.77
N GLU A 63 1.45 -6.44 12.23
CA GLU A 63 0.87 -7.77 12.08
C GLU A 63 1.12 -8.32 10.67
N SER A 64 0.79 -9.60 10.44
CA SER A 64 0.95 -10.22 9.12
C SER A 64 -0.07 -9.64 8.14
N GLY A 65 0.38 -9.14 7.00
CA GLY A 65 -0.44 -8.41 6.02
C GLY A 65 -0.22 -6.88 6.02
N ASP A 66 0.52 -6.35 6.99
CA ASP A 66 0.75 -4.91 7.11
C ASP A 66 1.79 -4.35 6.14
N MET A 67 1.64 -3.06 5.86
CA MET A 67 2.62 -2.25 5.13
C MET A 67 3.25 -1.19 6.05
N ILE A 68 4.58 -1.17 6.06
CA ILE A 68 5.39 -0.14 6.74
C ILE A 68 5.86 0.86 5.68
N VAL A 69 5.52 2.12 5.87
CA VAL A 69 5.91 3.24 4.99
C VAL A 69 6.95 4.09 5.70
N LEU A 70 8.12 4.20 5.07
CA LEU A 70 9.23 5.02 5.54
C LEU A 70 9.14 6.40 4.91
N HIS A 71 8.95 7.43 5.72
CA HIS A 71 9.12 8.79 5.24
C HIS A 71 10.59 9.06 4.88
N PRO A 72 10.87 10.03 3.99
CA PRO A 72 12.23 10.44 3.69
C PRO A 72 12.99 10.78 4.96
N GLY A 73 14.18 10.19 5.10
CA GLY A 73 14.95 10.28 6.34
C GLY A 73 16.06 9.23 6.40
N ARG A 74 16.95 9.41 7.38
CA ARG A 74 18.03 8.46 7.68
C ARG A 74 17.70 7.73 8.98
N TYR A 75 17.46 6.44 8.90
CA TYR A 75 17.15 5.60 10.04
C TYR A 75 18.39 4.79 10.42
N THR A 76 18.91 4.99 11.63
CA THR A 76 20.07 4.24 12.14
C THR A 76 19.61 3.29 13.22
N ASP A 77 19.25 2.08 12.81
CA ASP A 77 18.80 1.03 13.72
C ASP A 77 19.96 0.08 14.04
N ARG A 78 20.13 -0.21 15.34
CA ARG A 78 21.20 -1.10 15.80
C ARG A 78 20.91 -2.56 15.50
N LYS A 79 19.65 -2.97 15.49
CA LYS A 79 19.18 -4.33 15.18
C LYS A 79 17.70 -4.27 14.77
N ILE A 80 17.34 -5.01 13.74
CA ILE A 80 15.98 -5.28 13.29
C ILE A 80 15.85 -6.79 13.13
N ASN A 81 14.89 -7.35 13.87
CA ASN A 81 14.52 -8.75 13.75
C ASN A 81 13.07 -8.82 13.26
N ILE A 82 12.88 -9.34 12.05
CA ILE A 82 11.54 -9.62 11.52
C ILE A 82 11.23 -11.10 11.83
N PRO A 83 10.33 -11.41 12.77
CA PRO A 83 10.05 -12.79 13.18
C PRO A 83 9.29 -13.58 12.10
N SER A 84 9.35 -14.91 12.20
CA SER A 84 8.58 -15.83 11.35
C SER A 84 7.08 -15.70 11.54
N GLY A 85 6.29 -16.07 10.53
CA GLY A 85 4.83 -15.93 10.55
C GLY A 85 4.32 -14.56 10.11
N LYS A 86 5.22 -13.60 9.83
CA LYS A 86 4.84 -12.27 9.33
C LYS A 86 4.98 -12.21 7.80
N ARG A 87 3.98 -11.62 7.16
CA ARG A 87 4.02 -11.15 5.77
C ARG A 87 4.03 -9.62 5.80
N LEU A 88 5.16 -9.00 5.48
CA LEU A 88 5.29 -7.54 5.59
C LEU A 88 5.74 -6.92 4.26
N LYS A 89 5.22 -5.73 4.00
CA LYS A 89 5.74 -4.87 2.94
C LYS A 89 6.37 -3.63 3.55
N ILE A 90 7.64 -3.35 3.29
CA ILE A 90 8.33 -2.14 3.72
C ILE A 90 8.67 -1.31 2.50
N LYS A 91 8.21 -0.07 2.48
CA LYS A 91 8.34 0.82 1.32
C LYS A 91 8.80 2.21 1.74
N GLY A 92 9.74 2.81 1.00
CA GLY A 92 10.02 4.24 1.11
C GLY A 92 8.97 5.10 0.37
N ASP A 93 8.54 6.19 1.00
CA ASP A 93 7.53 7.14 0.46
C ASP A 93 8.13 8.24 -0.43
N GLY A 94 9.39 8.09 -0.86
CA GLY A 94 10.05 9.10 -1.67
C GLY A 94 11.49 8.77 -2.02
N LEU A 95 12.16 9.72 -2.70
CA LEU A 95 13.49 9.52 -3.30
C LEU A 95 14.65 9.44 -2.29
N TRP A 96 14.39 9.54 -0.99
CA TRP A 96 15.44 9.68 0.04
C TRP A 96 15.09 8.96 1.35
N SER A 97 14.60 7.73 1.27
CA SER A 97 14.45 6.85 2.44
C SER A 97 15.73 6.02 2.56
N HIS A 98 16.59 6.37 3.53
CA HIS A 98 17.89 5.73 3.69
C HIS A 98 17.93 4.98 5.03
N TRP A 99 18.08 3.66 4.95
CA TRP A 99 18.13 2.77 6.09
C TRP A 99 19.57 2.34 6.33
N VAL A 100 20.16 2.80 7.44
CA VAL A 100 21.48 2.35 7.90
C VAL A 100 21.28 1.27 8.95
N VAL A 101 21.88 0.11 8.70
CA VAL A 101 21.84 -1.05 9.60
C VAL A 101 23.28 -1.45 9.93
N SER A 102 23.56 -1.84 11.16
CA SER A 102 24.92 -2.30 11.53
C SER A 102 25.22 -3.71 10.96
N ASP A 103 26.50 -4.10 10.88
CA ASP A 103 27.03 -5.28 10.13
C ASP A 103 26.47 -6.67 10.52
N SER A 104 25.52 -6.75 11.45
CA SER A 104 24.87 -8.01 11.88
C SER A 104 23.43 -7.77 12.33
N ALA A 105 22.83 -6.67 11.89
CA ALA A 105 21.64 -6.13 12.51
C ALA A 105 20.35 -6.41 11.76
N PHE A 106 20.39 -6.90 10.51
CA PHE A 106 19.19 -7.32 9.82
C PHE A 106 19.04 -8.85 9.86
N SER A 107 18.05 -9.35 10.60
CA SER A 107 17.64 -10.75 10.53
C SER A 107 16.17 -10.83 10.11
N CYS A 108 15.91 -11.58 9.04
CA CYS A 108 14.57 -11.81 8.52
C CYS A 108 14.25 -13.30 8.56
N ALA A 109 13.25 -13.67 9.35
CA ALA A 109 12.65 -15.00 9.36
C ALA A 109 11.21 -14.98 8.86
N ALA A 110 10.72 -13.83 8.38
CA ALA A 110 9.36 -13.66 7.85
C ALA A 110 9.04 -14.63 6.71
N ASP A 111 7.78 -15.01 6.61
CA ASP A 111 7.28 -15.91 5.58
C ASP A 111 7.27 -15.21 4.21
N SER A 112 7.04 -13.90 4.21
CA SER A 112 7.17 -13.04 3.04
C SER A 112 7.58 -11.64 3.46
N LEU A 113 8.61 -11.10 2.81
CA LEU A 113 9.05 -9.73 3.01
C LEU A 113 9.29 -9.06 1.65
N THR A 114 8.63 -7.94 1.42
CA THR A 114 8.87 -7.09 0.25
C THR A 114 9.49 -5.79 0.69
N LEU A 115 10.61 -5.42 0.07
CA LEU A 115 11.36 -4.19 0.34
C LEU A 115 11.41 -3.35 -0.93
N GLU A 116 10.87 -2.13 -0.91
CA GLU A 116 10.74 -1.29 -2.11
C GLU A 116 11.16 0.16 -1.84
N ASN A 117 11.80 0.78 -2.83
CA ASN A 117 12.02 2.24 -2.88
C ASN A 117 12.77 2.82 -1.67
N PHE A 118 13.82 2.14 -1.19
CA PHE A 118 14.72 2.67 -0.17
C PHE A 118 16.16 2.17 -0.36
N GLN A 119 17.11 2.90 0.21
CA GLN A 119 18.52 2.52 0.21
C GLN A 119 18.86 1.78 1.51
N LEU A 120 19.58 0.68 1.43
CA LEU A 120 20.08 -0.06 2.59
C LEU A 120 21.61 0.05 2.64
N GLU A 121 22.13 0.64 3.72
CA GLU A 121 23.57 0.76 3.99
C GLU A 121 23.93 -0.08 5.21
N ALA A 122 24.81 -1.07 5.01
CA ALA A 122 25.43 -1.80 6.10
C ALA A 122 26.64 -0.98 6.63
N THR A 123 26.71 -0.71 7.94
CA THR A 123 27.77 0.13 8.53
C THR A 123 29.05 -0.62 8.90
N GLY A 124 29.13 -1.92 8.67
CA GLY A 124 30.42 -2.64 8.74
C GLY A 124 30.92 -3.06 7.37
N SER A 125 31.84 -4.02 7.33
CA SER A 125 32.61 -4.39 6.13
C SER A 125 31.80 -4.90 4.94
N GLY A 126 30.47 -5.01 5.06
CA GLY A 126 29.54 -5.43 4.01
C GLY A 126 29.29 -4.38 2.92
N GLN A 127 29.31 -4.84 1.66
CA GLN A 127 28.98 -4.07 0.46
C GLN A 127 27.59 -3.41 0.51
N LEU A 128 27.49 -2.19 -0.04
CA LEU A 128 26.24 -1.52 -0.36
C LEU A 128 25.41 -2.39 -1.31
N PHE A 129 24.17 -2.74 -0.94
CA PHE A 129 23.25 -3.49 -1.79
C PHE A 129 22.11 -2.56 -2.24
N TRP A 130 22.08 -2.24 -3.54
CA TRP A 130 20.98 -1.48 -4.13
C TRP A 130 19.85 -2.46 -4.46
N LEU A 131 18.69 -2.30 -3.81
CA LEU A 131 17.46 -3.01 -4.18
C LEU A 131 16.72 -2.15 -5.21
N THR A 132 16.69 -2.61 -6.47
CA THR A 132 16.00 -1.95 -7.59
C THR A 132 14.54 -2.37 -7.66
#